data_AF-A0A922XBJ2-F1
#
_entry.id   AF-A0A922XBJ2-F1
#
_cell.length_a   1.000
_cell.length_b   1.000
_cell.length_c   1.000
_cell.angle_alpha   90.00
_cell.angle_beta   90.00
_cell.angle_gamma   90.00
#
_symmetry.space_group_name_H-M   'P 1'
#
loop_
_entity.id
_entity.type
_entity.pdbx_description
1 polymer ?
#
loop_
_entity_poly.entity_id
_entity_poly.type
_entity_poly.pdbx_seq_one_letter_code
_entity_poly.pdbx_strand_id
1 'polypeptide(L)' 'LDDPADRALLVFSCDTPQTPQMFAATDPYVINGLVRAFHVRRWNTVVGDIAATPVHPTSV' A
#
# COMPACT_ATOMS: atom_id res chain seq x y z
N LEU A 1 6.90 9.25 -8.18
CA LEU A 1 8.07 9.46 -7.30
C LEU A 1 9.21 9.87 -8.20
N ASP A 2 9.39 11.17 -8.36
CA ASP A 2 10.64 11.73 -8.87
C ASP A 2 10.86 13.12 -8.25
N ASP A 3 12.07 13.68 -8.38
CA ASP A 3 12.61 14.77 -7.56
C ASP A 3 11.93 16.14 -7.77
N PRO A 4 11.42 16.80 -6.71
CA PRO A 4 11.33 16.31 -5.33
C PRO A 4 10.22 15.30 -5.14
N ALA A 5 10.50 14.25 -4.36
CA ALA A 5 9.53 13.21 -4.04
C ALA A 5 8.27 13.82 -3.40
N ASP A 6 7.16 13.78 -4.13
CA ASP A 6 5.88 14.38 -3.75
C ASP A 6 4.92 13.41 -3.05
N ARG A 7 5.23 12.10 -3.09
CA ARG A 7 4.36 11.02 -2.62
C ARG A 7 5.17 9.84 -2.08
N ALA A 8 4.54 9.06 -1.21
CA ALA A 8 5.03 7.78 -0.74
C ALA A 8 4.02 6.66 -1.04
N LEU A 9 4.51 5.43 -1.18
CA LEU A 9 3.69 4.22 -1.27
C LEU A 9 4.10 3.27 -0.15
N LEU A 10 3.12 2.85 0.66
CA LEU A 10 3.28 1.84 1.69
C LEU A 10 2.35 0.67 1.36
N VAL A 11 2.87 -0.55 1.38
CA VAL A 11 2.11 -1.77 1.11
C VAL A 11 1.99 -2.57 2.40
N PHE A 12 0.78 -2.97 2.74
CA PHE A 12 0.46 -3.73 3.94
C PHE A 12 -0.10 -5.10 3.54
N SER A 13 0.36 -6.15 4.21
CA SER A 13 -0.28 -7.47 4.15
C SER A 13 -1.28 -7.56 5.30
N CYS A 14 -2.57 -7.44 5.00
CA CYS A 14 -3.65 -7.46 5.98
C CYS A 14 -4.97 -7.91 5.35
N ASP A 15 -5.86 -8.48 6.16
CA ASP A 15 -7.15 -9.00 5.67
C ASP A 15 -8.16 -7.89 5.35
N THR A 16 -8.09 -6.78 6.06
CA THR A 16 -9.04 -5.66 5.93
C THR A 16 -8.30 -4.33 5.71
N PRO A 17 -8.95 -3.32 5.10
CA PRO A 17 -8.34 -2.00 4.92
C PRO A 17 -8.23 -1.19 6.23
N GLN A 18 -8.73 -1.68 7.36
CA GLN A 18 -8.76 -0.94 8.63
C GLN A 18 -7.35 -0.68 9.15
N THR A 19 -6.43 -1.64 9.03
CA THR A 19 -5.03 -1.50 9.47
C THR A 19 -4.31 -0.34 8.77
N PRO A 20 -4.23 -0.27 7.42
CA PRO A 20 -3.59 0.86 6.75
C PRO A 20 -4.35 2.19 6.93
N GLN A 21 -5.68 2.16 7.09
CA GLN A 21 -6.46 3.37 7.37
C GLN A 21 -6.11 3.96 8.74
N MET A 22 -6.09 3.14 9.79
CA MET A 22 -5.72 3.58 11.13
C MET A 22 -4.27 4.04 11.18
N PHE A 23 -3.36 3.29 10.55
CA PHE A 23 -1.96 3.67 10.46
C PHE A 23 -1.81 5.10 9.90
N ALA A 24 -2.41 5.37 8.73
CA ALA A 24 -2.34 6.67 8.09
C ALA A 24 -3.04 7.76 8.91
N ALA A 25 -4.18 7.45 9.55
CA ALA A 25 -4.92 8.41 10.38
C ALA A 25 -4.12 8.85 11.63
N THR A 26 -3.26 7.99 12.16
CA THR A 26 -2.43 8.28 13.34
C THR A 26 -0.99 8.70 13.00
N ASP A 27 -0.65 8.75 11.71
CA ASP A 27 0.70 9.05 11.27
C ASP A 27 1.10 10.49 11.68
N PRO A 28 2.22 10.69 12.39
CA PRO A 28 2.76 12.01 12.70
C PRO A 28 2.81 12.95 11.49
N TYR A 29 3.10 12.44 10.30
CA TYR A 29 3.15 13.23 9.08
C TYR A 29 1.77 13.68 8.61
N VAL A 30 0.72 12.90 8.86
CA VAL A 30 -0.66 13.31 8.55
C VAL A 30 -1.16 14.29 9.62
N ILE A 31 -1.04 13.95 10.90
CA ILE A 31 -1.56 14.78 12.00
C ILE A 31 -0.86 16.15 12.09
N ASN A 32 0.43 16.23 11.73
CA ASN A 32 1.17 17.49 11.69
C ASN A 32 1.12 18.18 10.32
N GLY A 33 0.32 17.66 9.37
CA GLY A 33 0.02 18.33 8.10
C GLY A 33 1.11 18.30 7.03
N LEU A 34 2.15 17.47 7.20
CA LEU A 34 3.13 17.20 6.16
C LEU A 34 2.49 16.42 4.99
N VAL A 35 1.71 15.39 5.31
CA VAL A 35 0.89 14.63 4.35
C VAL A 35 -0.51 15.21 4.36
N ARG A 36 -0.93 15.78 3.23
CA ARG A 36 -2.23 16.46 3.11
C ARG A 36 -3.40 15.52 2.84
N ALA A 37 -3.14 14.37 2.22
CA ALA A 37 -4.14 13.37 1.90
C ALA A 37 -3.50 12.00 1.75
N PHE A 38 -4.26 10.95 2.04
CA PHE A 38 -3.87 9.57 1.77
C PHE A 38 -5.06 8.79 1.20
N HIS A 39 -4.76 7.71 0.48
CA HIS A 39 -5.77 6.80 -0.06
C HIS A 39 -5.36 5.36 0.21
N VAL A 40 -6.31 4.56 0.71
CA VAL A 40 -6.13 3.13 0.90
C VAL A 40 -6.81 2.39 -0.25
N ARG A 41 -6.06 1.55 -0.95
CA ARG A 41 -6.54 0.76 -2.08
C ARG A 41 -6.05 -0.68 -1.95
N ARG A 42 -6.89 -1.64 -2.34
CA ARG A 42 -6.47 -3.05 -2.42
C ARG A 42 -5.37 -3.19 -3.46
N TRP A 43 -4.28 -3.86 -3.08
CA TRP A 43 -3.20 -4.23 -3.99
C TRP A 43 -3.22 -5.75 -4.17
N ASN A 44 -3.43 -6.21 -5.41
CA ASN A 44 -3.35 -7.64 -5.72
C ASN A 44 -1.93 -7.97 -6.18
N THR A 45 -1.18 -8.72 -5.38
CA THR A 45 0.13 -9.24 -5.77
C THR A 45 -0.05 -10.53 -6.56
N VAL A 46 0.49 -10.56 -7.78
CA VAL A 46 0.32 -11.67 -8.74
C VAL A 46 1.61 -12.41 -9.08
N VAL A 47 2.76 -11.81 -8.76
CA VAL A 47 4.10 -12.39 -8.96
C VAL A 47 4.84 -12.43 -7.63
N GLY A 48 5.63 -13.48 -7.42
CA GLY A 48 6.49 -13.69 -6.25
C GLY A 48 5.95 -14.75 -5.30
N ASP A 49 6.84 -15.30 -4.48
CA ASP A 49 6.54 -16.45 -3.59
C ASP A 49 5.46 -16.15 -2.54
N ILE A 50 5.24 -14.86 -2.24
CA ILE A 50 4.23 -14.37 -1.29
C ILE A 50 3.05 -13.67 -2.00
N ALA A 51 2.85 -13.93 -3.29
CA ALA A 51 1.73 -13.35 -4.02
C ALA A 51 0.39 -13.76 -3.38
N ALA A 52 -0.48 -12.78 -3.13
CA ALA A 52 -1.81 -13.00 -2.57
C ALA A 52 -2.77 -13.60 -3.61
N THR A 53 -2.44 -13.50 -4.90
CA THR A 53 -3.18 -14.11 -5.99
C THR A 53 -2.19 -14.60 -7.05
N PRO A 54 -1.41 -15.66 -6.77
CA PRO A 54 -0.37 -16.14 -7.67
C PRO A 54 -0.99 -16.65 -8.97
N VAL A 55 -0.44 -16.20 -10.09
CA VAL A 55 -0.74 -16.78 -11.41
C VAL A 55 0.37 -17.77 -11.77
N HIS A 56 0.01 -19.03 -11.93
CA HIS A 56 0.93 -20.06 -12.41
C HIS A 56 0.85 -20.11 -13.94
N PRO A 57 1.98 -20.04 -14.67
CA PRO A 57 1.97 -20.24 -16.11
C PRO A 57 1.38 -21.61 -16.44
N THR A 58 0.35 -21.65 -17.29
CA THR A 58 -0.15 -22.91 -17.86
C THR A 58 0.96 -23.51 -18.71
N SER A 59 1.42 -24.71 -18.36
CA SER A 59 2.40 -25.43 -19.18
C SER A 59 1.80 -25.67 -20.57
N VAL A 60 2.45 -25.12 -21.59
CA VAL A 60 2.20 -25.40 -23.01
C VAL A 60 2.93 -26.66 -23.44
#